data_AF-A0A2M7BF65-F1
#
_entry.id   AF-A0A2M7BF65-F1
#
_cell.length_a   1.000
_cell.length_b   1.000
_cell.length_c   1.000
_cell.angle_alpha   90.00
_cell.angle_beta   90.00
_cell.angle_gamma   90.00
#
_symmetry.space_group_name_H-M   'P 1'
#
loop_
_entity.id
_entity.type
_entity.pdbx_description
1 polymer ?
#
loop_
_entity_poly.entity_id
_entity_poly.type
_entity_poly.pdbx_seq_one_letter_code
_entity_poly.pdbx_strand_id
1 'polypeptide(L)'
;MIRKSVKSPSCCKYKLTLEYDGTGYSGWQVQKNARSIQGTLIAAARELFGTEVEVQGAGRTDAGVHALAQVAHLDAPRRLPPQRLLQDLNDLLPAP
;
A
#
# COMPACT_ATOMS: atom_id res chain seq x y z
N MET A 1 3.99 4.85 27.32
CA MET A 1 2.55 4.59 27.05
C MET A 1 2.44 4.09 25.61
N ILE A 2 2.44 2.78 25.37
CA ILE A 2 2.38 2.22 24.00
C ILE A 2 0.91 2.02 23.66
N ARG A 3 0.33 2.92 22.85
CA ARG A 3 -0.97 2.64 22.21
C ARG A 3 -0.73 1.55 21.17
N LYS A 4 -1.07 0.29 21.49
CA LYS A 4 -1.17 -0.74 20.45
C LYS A 4 -2.32 -0.33 19.54
N SER A 5 -2.00 -0.01 18.29
CA SER A 5 -3.02 0.20 17.26
C SER A 5 -3.79 -1.11 17.11
N VAL A 6 -5.06 -1.11 17.50
CA VAL A 6 -5.91 -2.31 17.40
C VAL A 6 -6.21 -2.51 15.92
N LYS A 7 -5.61 -3.55 15.32
CA LYS A 7 -5.91 -3.94 13.94
C LYS A 7 -7.41 -4.26 13.85
N SER A 8 -8.13 -3.56 12.95
CA SER A 8 -9.50 -3.95 12.61
C SER A 8 -9.47 -5.30 11.89
N PRO A 9 -10.43 -6.20 12.13
CA PRO A 9 -10.50 -7.48 11.42
C PRO A 9 -10.67 -7.22 9.92
N SER A 10 -9.81 -7.82 9.10
CA SER A 10 -9.92 -7.74 7.64
C SER A 10 -11.10 -8.58 7.15
N CYS A 11 -12.00 -7.97 6.39
CA CYS A 11 -13.17 -8.64 5.79
C CYS A 11 -12.80 -9.36 4.48
N CYS A 12 -11.82 -8.83 3.73
CA CYS A 12 -11.39 -9.41 2.47
C CYS A 12 -9.93 -9.06 2.14
N LYS A 13 -9.34 -9.81 1.22
CA LYS A 13 -7.97 -9.62 0.73
C LYS A 13 -7.99 -9.39 -0.79
N TYR A 14 -7.35 -8.31 -1.23
CA TYR A 14 -7.18 -8.00 -2.66
C TYR A 14 -5.80 -8.38 -3.13
N LYS A 15 -5.68 -8.91 -4.36
CA LYS A 15 -4.42 -8.96 -5.09
C LYS A 15 -4.28 -7.67 -5.89
N LEU A 16 -3.21 -6.92 -5.62
CA LEU A 16 -2.82 -5.72 -6.35
C LEU A 16 -1.67 -6.06 -7.31
N THR A 17 -1.66 -5.42 -8.47
CA THR A 17 -0.52 -5.40 -9.40
C THR A 17 -0.14 -3.94 -9.56
N LEU A 18 1.09 -3.60 -9.19
CA LEU A 18 1.55 -2.23 -9.01
C LEU A 18 2.66 -1.92 -10.00
N GLU A 19 2.56 -0.74 -10.61
CA GLU A 19 3.64 -0.08 -11.34
C GLU A 19 4.13 1.11 -10.51
N TYR A 20 5.44 1.35 -10.49
CA TYR A 20 6.01 2.52 -9.84
C TYR A 20 7.39 2.88 -10.36
N ASP A 21 7.65 4.20 -10.36
CA ASP A 21 8.99 4.77 -10.41
C ASP A 21 9.60 4.80 -8.99
N GLY A 22 10.69 4.07 -8.78
CA GLY A 22 11.40 4.01 -7.51
C GLY A 22 12.32 5.19 -7.20
N THR A 23 12.55 6.12 -8.13
CA THR A 23 13.58 7.17 -8.04
C THR A 23 13.47 8.01 -6.75
N GLY A 24 12.25 8.36 -6.33
CA GLY A 24 11.97 9.13 -5.12
C GLY A 24 11.78 8.30 -3.84
N TYR A 25 12.08 7.00 -3.88
CA TYR A 25 11.77 6.05 -2.82
C TYR A 25 13.00 5.27 -2.37
N SER A 26 13.06 5.02 -1.06
CA SER A 26 14.08 4.16 -0.44
C SER A 26 13.70 2.67 -0.51
N GLY A 27 13.07 2.27 -1.61
CA GLY A 27 12.66 0.90 -1.91
C GLY A 27 11.23 0.55 -1.48
N TRP A 28 10.92 -0.73 -1.52
CA TRP A 28 9.58 -1.25 -1.21
C TRP A 28 9.21 -1.07 0.27
N GLN A 29 10.05 -1.56 1.18
CA GLN A 29 9.68 -1.79 2.57
C GLN A 29 9.52 -0.48 3.37
N VAL A 30 8.52 -0.41 4.25
CA VAL A 30 8.38 0.69 5.23
C VAL A 30 9.63 0.86 6.08
N GLN A 31 10.09 2.11 6.20
CA GLN A 31 11.20 2.53 7.05
C GLN A 31 10.78 3.73 7.90
N LYS A 32 11.45 3.95 9.05
CA LYS A 32 11.05 5.02 10.00
C LYS A 32 11.26 6.44 9.46
N ASN A 33 12.34 6.65 8.70
CA ASN A 33 12.81 7.98 8.31
C ASN A 33 12.98 8.12 6.79
N ALA A 34 12.27 7.31 6.01
CA ALA A 34 12.42 7.30 4.56
C ALA A 34 11.10 6.96 3.87
N ARG A 35 10.85 7.59 2.73
CA ARG A 35 9.68 7.32 1.89
C ARG A 35 9.85 5.95 1.22
N SER A 36 8.81 5.13 1.26
CA SER A 36 8.82 3.77 0.70
C SER A 36 7.53 3.52 -0.08
N ILE A 37 7.58 2.63 -1.06
CA ILE A 37 6.41 2.29 -1.87
C ILE A 37 5.30 1.68 -1.00
N GLN A 38 5.65 0.72 -0.13
CA GLN A 38 4.71 0.10 0.80
C GLN A 38 4.09 1.13 1.75
N GLY A 39 4.89 2.08 2.25
CA GLY A 39 4.39 3.14 3.15
C GLY A 39 3.40 4.07 2.47
N THR A 40 3.69 4.48 1.23
CA THR A 40 2.79 5.32 0.44
C THR A 40 1.49 4.60 0.10
N LEU A 41 1.56 3.32 -0.29
CA LEU A 41 0.37 2.51 -0.55
C LEU A 41 -0.48 2.29 0.71
N ILE A 42 0.15 2.05 1.86
CA ILE A 42 -0.54 1.94 3.16
C ILE A 42 -1.21 3.27 3.53
N ALA A 43 -0.56 4.41 3.30
CA ALA A 43 -1.14 5.72 3.59
C ALA A 43 -2.40 5.98 2.76
N ALA A 44 -2.34 5.76 1.44
CA ALA A 44 -3.49 5.89 0.53
C ALA A 44 -4.63 4.94 0.93
N ALA A 45 -4.33 3.67 1.23
CA ALA A 45 -5.35 2.72 1.65
C ALA A 45 -5.95 3.06 3.03
N ARG A 46 -5.17 3.57 3.98
CA ARG A 46 -5.69 4.04 5.29
C ARG A 46 -6.63 5.23 5.12
N GLU A 47 -6.29 6.15 4.24
CA GLU A 47 -7.15 7.29 3.89
C GLU A 47 -8.47 6.81 3.26
N LEU A 48 -8.40 5.90 2.28
CA LEU A 48 -9.58 5.32 1.63
C LEU A 48 -10.51 4.57 2.60
N PHE A 49 -9.93 3.77 3.50
CA PHE A 49 -10.71 2.90 4.38
C PHE A 49 -11.07 3.55 5.72
N GLY A 50 -10.38 4.59 6.14
CA GLY A 50 -10.58 5.29 7.42
C GLY A 50 -10.09 4.51 8.64
N THR A 51 -9.26 3.48 8.44
CA THR A 51 -8.70 2.64 9.51
C THR A 51 -7.38 2.03 9.06
N GLU A 52 -6.68 1.39 9.99
CA GLU A 52 -5.46 0.63 9.71
C GLU A 52 -5.70 -0.47 8.69
N VAL A 53 -4.79 -0.58 7.72
CA VAL A 53 -4.74 -1.68 6.75
C VAL A 53 -3.37 -2.31 6.74
N GLU A 54 -3.28 -3.51 6.19
CA GLU A 54 -2.02 -4.22 5.98
C GLU A 54 -1.79 -4.46 4.49
N VAL A 55 -0.55 -4.21 4.06
CA VAL A 55 -0.09 -4.48 2.69
C VAL A 55 1.18 -5.28 2.76
N GLN A 56 1.24 -6.41 2.04
CA GLN A 56 2.44 -7.22 1.89
C GLN A 56 2.76 -7.44 0.41
N GLY A 57 4.01 -7.18 0.04
CA GLY A 57 4.51 -7.39 -1.33
C GLY A 57 4.93 -8.85 -1.56
N ALA A 58 4.94 -9.28 -2.81
CA ALA A 58 5.49 -10.56 -3.23
C ALA A 58 7.02 -10.62 -3.11
N GLY A 59 7.68 -9.46 -3.17
CA GLY A 59 9.12 -9.32 -2.98
C GLY A 59 9.50 -7.93 -2.50
N ARG A 60 10.77 -7.73 -2.17
CA ARG A 60 11.33 -6.41 -1.85
C ARG A 60 12.05 -5.86 -3.07
N THR A 61 12.05 -4.54 -3.18
CA THR A 61 12.92 -3.79 -4.09
C THR A 61 13.77 -2.81 -3.29
N ASP A 62 14.99 -2.59 -3.75
CA ASP A 62 15.93 -1.65 -3.13
C ASP A 62 15.61 -0.20 -3.54
N ALA A 63 16.30 0.76 -2.91
CA ALA A 63 16.14 2.19 -3.22
C ALA A 63 16.37 2.47 -4.71
N GLY A 64 15.51 3.30 -5.31
CA GLY A 64 15.59 3.65 -6.72
C GLY A 64 15.05 2.60 -7.70
N VAL A 65 14.79 1.36 -7.29
CA VAL A 65 14.33 0.30 -8.20
C VAL A 65 12.88 0.51 -8.61
N HIS A 66 12.61 0.40 -9.92
CA HIS A 66 11.27 0.48 -10.50
C HIS A 66 10.61 -0.90 -10.61
N ALA A 67 9.28 -0.93 -10.80
CA ALA A 67 8.57 -2.15 -11.15
C ALA A 67 7.41 -1.86 -12.09
N LEU A 68 7.14 -2.77 -13.03
CA LEU A 68 5.97 -2.72 -13.93
C LEU A 68 4.77 -3.53 -13.39
N ALA A 69 5.04 -4.55 -12.57
CA ALA A 69 4.02 -5.49 -12.13
C ALA A 69 4.35 -6.11 -10.76
N GLN A 70 4.78 -5.30 -9.81
CA GLN A 70 4.99 -5.77 -8.45
C GLN A 70 3.65 -6.24 -7.87
N VAL A 71 3.59 -7.50 -7.44
CA VAL A 71 2.37 -8.05 -6.83
C VAL A 71 2.39 -7.75 -5.34
N ALA A 72 1.24 -7.37 -4.79
CA ALA A 72 1.03 -7.23 -3.35
C ALA A 72 -0.36 -7.70 -2.98
N HIS A 73 -0.59 -7.99 -1.70
CA HIS A 73 -1.94 -8.13 -1.18
C HIS A 73 -2.27 -7.03 -0.17
N LEU A 74 -3.52 -6.58 -0.19
CA LEU A 74 -4.10 -5.60 0.72
C LEU A 74 -5.22 -6.27 1.53
N ASP A 75 -5.09 -6.23 2.85
CA ASP A 75 -6.13 -6.66 3.77
C ASP A 75 -7.05 -5.47 4.08
N ALA A 76 -8.29 -5.56 3.57
CA ALA A 76 -9.26 -4.49 3.62
C ALA A 76 -10.35 -4.77 4.68
N PRO A 77 -10.77 -3.74 5.44
CA PRO A 77 -11.79 -3.88 6.48
C PRO A 77 -13.20 -4.03 5.90
N ARG A 78 -13.41 -3.63 4.64
CA ARG A 78 -14.67 -3.80 3.91
C ARG A 78 -14.37 -4.09 2.44
N ARG A 79 -15.33 -4.73 1.77
CA ARG A 79 -15.23 -5.01 0.34
C ARG A 79 -15.70 -3.81 -0.48
N LEU A 80 -14.85 -3.37 -1.40
CA LEU A 80 -15.18 -2.53 -2.55
C LEU A 80 -15.15 -3.35 -3.85
N PRO A 81 -15.92 -2.99 -4.90
CA PRO A 81 -15.71 -3.53 -6.23
C PRO A 81 -14.27 -3.27 -6.70
N PRO A 82 -13.56 -4.24 -7.33
CA PRO A 82 -12.15 -4.09 -7.69
C PRO A 82 -11.83 -2.84 -8.52
N GLN A 83 -12.69 -2.48 -9.46
CA GLN A 83 -12.53 -1.30 -10.32
C GLN A 83 -12.61 0.00 -9.51
N ARG A 84 -13.52 0.05 -8.53
CA ARG A 84 -13.63 1.20 -7.62
C ARG A 84 -12.42 1.31 -6.71
N LEU A 85 -11.97 0.19 -6.15
CA LEU A 85 -10.74 0.15 -5.35
C LEU A 85 -9.53 0.68 -6.14
N LEU A 86 -9.41 0.27 -7.41
CA LEU A 86 -8.33 0.72 -8.29
C LEU A 86 -8.39 2.24 -8.51
N GLN A 87 -9.55 2.77 -8.89
CA GLN A 87 -9.71 4.20 -9.12
C GLN A 87 -9.43 5.01 -7.84
N ASP A 88 -10.09 4.65 -6.74
CA ASP A 88 -9.98 5.37 -5.47
C ASP A 88 -8.54 5.33 -4.92
N LEU A 89 -7.81 4.22 -5.08
CA LEU A 89 -6.39 4.17 -4.70
C LEU A 89 -5.53 5.03 -5.60
N ASN A 90 -5.74 5.00 -6.92
CA ASN A 90 -4.95 5.80 -7.87
C ASN A 90 -5.16 7.30 -7.67
N ASP A 91 -6.37 7.73 -7.31
CA ASP A 91 -6.67 9.15 -7.01
C ASP A 91 -5.92 9.66 -5.75
N LEU A 92 -5.61 8.75 -4.82
CA LEU A 92 -4.88 9.05 -3.58
C LEU A 92 -3.36 8.83 -3.69
N LEU A 93 -2.93 8.04 -4.66
CA LEU A 93 -1.51 7.78 -4.90
C LEU A 93 -0.88 8.96 -5.64
N PRO A 94 0.42 9.21 -5.43
CA PRO A 94 1.15 10.18 -6.22
C PRO A 94 1.09 9.82 -7.70
N ALA A 95 0.98 10.84 -8.56
CA ALA A 95 1.14 10.65 -9.99
C ALA A 95 2.52 10.03 -10.30
N PRO A 96 2.62 9.21 -11.36
CA PRO A 96 3.89 8.69 -11.85
C PRO A 96 4.84 9.82 -12.24
#